data_AF-A0AAV0D470-F1
#
_entry.id   AF-A0AAV0D470-F1
#
_cell.length_a   1.000
_cell.length_b   1.000
_cell.length_c   1.000
_cell.angle_alpha   90.00
_cell.angle_beta   90.00
_cell.angle_gamma   90.00
#
_symmetry.space_group_name_H-M   'P 1'
#
loop_
_entity.id
_entity.type
_entity.pdbx_description
1 polymer ?
#
loop_
_entity_poly.entity_id
_entity_poly.type
_entity_poly.pdbx_seq_one_letter_code
_entity_poly.pdbx_strand_id
1 'polypeptide(L)'
;MTRRAKIFKFENSWLKEEECRTVVANSWSASTHLSVSERILFCGSELLRWDGRRKKGFRQQIQACKRRLAWLRCRDDWQSTREFLQVRSTLYFLLEKENLFWKHKAKEFWLKEGDINSCFSHNAVKKRWRKNKLAGLKHADGSWCSD
;
A
#
# COMPACT_ATOMS: atom_id res chain seq x y z
N MET A 1 -3.52 15.78 -20.86
CA MET A 1 -2.76 15.30 -19.68
C MET A 1 -2.91 13.78 -19.58
N THR A 2 -1.92 13.01 -20.01
CA THR A 2 -1.96 11.55 -19.99
C THR A 2 -1.76 11.05 -18.56
N ARG A 3 -2.75 10.33 -18.03
CA ARG A 3 -2.72 9.74 -16.69
C ARG A 3 -1.57 8.74 -16.64
N ARG A 4 -0.51 9.06 -15.88
CA ARG A 4 0.67 8.21 -15.68
C ARG A 4 0.23 6.79 -15.37
N ALA A 5 0.63 5.82 -16.20
CA ALA A 5 0.30 4.42 -15.98
C ALA A 5 0.74 4.02 -14.57
N LYS A 6 -0.21 3.53 -13.76
CA LYS A 6 0.10 3.06 -12.41
C LYS A 6 0.97 1.81 -12.54
N ILE A 7 2.27 1.99 -12.39
CA ILE A 7 3.21 0.88 -12.26
C ILE A 7 2.81 0.11 -11.00
N PHE A 8 2.62 -1.20 -11.13
CA PHE A 8 2.40 -2.08 -9.98
C PHE A 8 3.57 -1.96 -9.01
N LYS A 9 3.25 -1.74 -7.74
CA LYS A 9 4.22 -1.75 -6.64
C LYS A 9 3.61 -2.55 -5.51
N PHE A 10 4.33 -3.57 -5.08
CA PHE A 10 3.96 -4.33 -3.90
C PHE A 10 4.06 -3.43 -2.66
N GLU A 11 3.03 -3.42 -1.82
CA GLU A 11 3.04 -2.66 -0.57
C GLU A 11 3.36 -3.61 0.60
N ASN A 12 4.45 -3.35 1.33
CA ASN A 12 4.87 -4.22 2.45
C ASN A 12 3.79 -4.37 3.54
N SER A 13 2.88 -3.41 3.67
CA SER A 13 1.72 -3.49 4.56
C SER A 13 0.81 -4.68 4.25
N TRP A 14 0.81 -5.19 3.02
CA TRP A 14 0.00 -6.37 2.66
C TRP A 14 0.46 -7.64 3.38
N LEU A 15 1.75 -7.75 3.73
CA LEU A 15 2.29 -8.93 4.43
C LEU A 15 1.74 -9.10 5.85
N LYS A 16 1.18 -8.04 6.44
CA LYS A 16 0.57 -8.10 7.79
C LYS A 16 -0.85 -8.65 7.79
N GLU A 17 -1.40 -8.89 6.61
CA GLU A 17 -2.79 -9.28 6.43
C GLU A 17 -2.83 -10.73 5.98
N GLU A 18 -3.53 -11.57 6.74
CA GLU A 18 -3.63 -13.00 6.44
C GLU A 18 -4.24 -13.25 5.04
N GLU A 19 -5.19 -12.39 4.65
CA GLU A 19 -5.84 -12.44 3.33
C GLU A 19 -4.87 -12.23 2.16
N CYS A 20 -3.74 -11.54 2.35
CA CYS A 20 -2.77 -11.32 1.27
C CYS A 20 -2.21 -12.65 0.78
N ARG A 21 -1.87 -13.57 1.70
CA ARG A 21 -1.31 -14.88 1.35
C ARG A 21 -2.33 -15.70 0.55
N THR A 22 -3.60 -15.64 0.95
CA THR A 22 -4.70 -16.30 0.25
C THR A 22 -4.89 -15.76 -1.17
N VAL A 23 -4.84 -14.43 -1.35
CA VAL A 23 -4.94 -13.82 -2.68
C VAL A 23 -3.78 -14.25 -3.58
N VAL A 24 -2.55 -14.24 -3.06
CA VAL A 24 -1.37 -14.70 -3.81
C VAL A 24 -1.53 -16.17 -4.20
N ALA A 25 -1.83 -17.06 -3.25
CA ALA A 25 -2.01 -18.48 -3.51
C ALA A 25 -3.09 -18.75 -4.56
N ASN A 26 -4.26 -18.13 -4.43
CA ASN A 26 -5.37 -18.30 -5.37
C ASN A 26 -5.01 -17.78 -6.76
N SER A 27 -4.39 -16.60 -6.85
CA SER A 27 -3.98 -16.03 -8.13
C SER A 27 -2.90 -16.88 -8.81
N TRP A 28 -2.01 -17.50 -8.02
CA TRP A 28 -0.95 -18.36 -8.53
C TRP A 28 -1.50 -19.69 -9.06
N SER A 29 -2.47 -20.28 -8.35
CA SER A 29 -3.15 -21.51 -8.77
C SER A 29 -4.05 -21.30 -9.99
N ALA A 30 -4.68 -20.12 -10.13
CA ALA A 30 -5.53 -19.79 -11.27
C ALA A 30 -4.76 -19.51 -12.58
N SER A 31 -3.44 -19.29 -12.49
CA SER A 31 -2.59 -18.85 -13.61
C SER A 31 -1.53 -19.88 -14.03
N THR A 32 -1.74 -21.17 -13.73
CA THR A 32 -0.79 -22.25 -14.04
C THR A 32 -0.45 -22.40 -15.52
N HIS A 33 -1.34 -21.96 -16.41
CA HIS A 33 -1.17 -22.01 -17.87
C HIS A 33 -0.32 -20.86 -18.43
N LEU A 34 0.06 -19.87 -17.61
CA LEU A 34 0.81 -18.69 -18.03
C LEU A 34 2.30 -18.80 -17.71
N SER A 35 3.12 -18.03 -18.43
CA SER A 35 4.54 -17.90 -18.10
C SER A 35 4.72 -17.25 -16.72
N VAL A 36 5.86 -17.48 -16.07
CA VAL A 36 6.15 -16.89 -14.75
C VAL A 36 5.97 -15.37 -14.73
N SER A 37 6.41 -14.68 -15.79
CA SER A 37 6.27 -13.23 -15.94
C SER A 37 4.80 -12.78 -15.96
N GLU A 38 3.96 -13.47 -16.72
CA GLU A 38 2.53 -13.19 -16.80
C GLU A 38 1.81 -13.50 -15.48
N ARG A 39 2.21 -14.57 -14.79
CA ARG A 39 1.70 -14.93 -13.47
C ARG A 39 1.99 -13.84 -12.43
N ILE A 40 3.18 -13.25 -12.46
CA ILE A 40 3.53 -12.12 -11.58
C ILE A 40 2.62 -10.92 -11.86
N LEU A 41 2.38 -10.59 -13.14
CA LEU A 41 1.49 -9.49 -13.52
C LEU A 41 0.04 -9.76 -13.10
N PHE A 42 -0.44 -10.99 -13.29
CA PHE A 42 -1.77 -11.41 -12.90
C PHE A 42 -1.96 -11.36 -11.37
N CYS A 43 -1.01 -11.90 -10.60
CA CYS A 43 -1.00 -11.79 -9.15
C CYS A 43 -1.00 -10.33 -8.70
N GLY A 44 -0.19 -9.48 -9.35
CA GLY A 44 -0.14 -8.06 -9.07
C GLY A 44 -1.48 -7.34 -9.31
N SER A 45 -2.19 -7.67 -10.38
CA SER A 45 -3.50 -7.08 -10.65
C SER A 45 -4.56 -7.54 -9.63
N GLU A 46 -4.52 -8.81 -9.23
CA GLU A 46 -5.40 -9.37 -8.20
C GLU A 46 -5.15 -8.75 -6.82
N LEU A 47 -3.90 -8.53 -6.44
CA LEU A 47 -3.52 -7.82 -5.22
C LEU A 47 -4.02 -6.38 -5.22
N LEU A 48 -3.85 -5.64 -6.33
CA LEU A 48 -4.39 -4.28 -6.46
C LEU A 48 -5.91 -4.25 -6.35
N ARG A 49 -6.58 -5.24 -6.94
CA ARG A 49 -8.04 -5.38 -6.90
C ARG A 49 -8.53 -5.66 -5.47
N TRP A 50 -7.88 -6.59 -4.78
CA TRP A 50 -8.16 -6.90 -3.37
C TRP A 50 -7.94 -5.69 -2.47
N ASP A 51 -6.80 -5.02 -2.57
CA ASP A 51 -6.49 -3.85 -1.76
C ASP A 51 -7.47 -2.68 -2.03
N GLY A 52 -7.87 -2.50 -3.29
CA GLY A 52 -8.91 -1.54 -3.67
C GLY A 52 -10.27 -1.83 -3.03
N ARG A 53 -10.70 -3.11 -3.04
CA ARG A 53 -11.94 -3.55 -2.35
C ARG A 53 -11.86 -3.32 -0.85
N ARG A 54 -10.74 -3.68 -0.23
CA ARG A 54 -10.50 -3.52 1.21
C ARG A 54 -10.58 -2.05 1.64
N LYS A 55 -9.90 -1.15 0.93
CA LYS A 55 -9.97 0.31 1.16
C LYS A 55 -11.39 0.87 0.99
N LYS A 56 -12.15 0.36 0.02
CA LYS A 56 -13.55 0.76 -0.17
C LYS A 56 -14.41 0.26 1.00
N GLY A 57 -14.21 -0.97 1.44
CA GLY A 57 -14.90 -1.57 2.59
C GLY A 57 -14.70 -0.76 3.87
N PHE A 58 -13.45 -0.43 4.23
CA PHE A 58 -13.15 0.41 5.40
C PHE A 58 -13.90 1.76 5.36
N ARG A 59 -13.82 2.48 4.24
CA ARG A 59 -14.53 3.76 4.09
C ARG A 59 -16.04 3.62 4.21
N GLN A 60 -16.61 2.55 3.65
CA GLN A 60 -18.05 2.28 3.75
C GLN A 60 -18.47 1.99 5.20
N GLN A 61 -17.69 1.19 5.94
CA GLN A 61 -17.96 0.88 7.34
C GLN A 61 -17.85 2.13 8.23
N ILE A 62 -16.79 2.93 8.06
CA ILE A 62 -16.63 4.21 8.77
C ILE A 62 -17.82 5.14 8.51
N GLN A 63 -18.24 5.27 7.25
CA GLN A 63 -19.39 6.11 6.92
C GLN A 63 -20.70 5.57 7.47
N ALA A 64 -20.88 4.25 7.50
CA ALA A 64 -22.03 3.61 8.13
C ALA A 64 -22.08 3.89 9.64
N CYS A 65 -20.96 3.74 10.35
CA CYS A 65 -20.86 4.08 11.77
C CYS A 65 -21.18 5.56 12.01
N LYS A 66 -20.61 6.49 11.22
CA LYS A 66 -20.90 7.93 11.34
C LYS A 66 -22.38 8.24 11.16
N ARG A 67 -23.04 7.67 10.14
CA ARG A 67 -24.48 7.83 9.92
C ARG A 67 -25.29 7.26 11.08
N ARG A 68 -24.91 6.08 11.60
CA ARG A 68 -25.61 5.45 12.72
C ARG A 68 -25.49 6.28 14.00
N LEU A 69 -24.31 6.82 14.29
CA LEU A 69 -24.12 7.74 15.42
C LEU A 69 -24.94 9.02 15.27
N ALA A 70 -25.02 9.59 14.07
CA ALA A 70 -25.85 10.77 13.81
C ALA A 70 -27.34 10.49 14.06
N TRP A 71 -27.82 9.32 13.63
CA TRP A 71 -29.20 8.90 13.87
C TRP A 71 -29.50 8.63 15.35
N LEU A 72 -28.55 8.04 16.09
CA LEU A 72 -28.68 7.75 17.51
C LEU A 72 -28.65 9.02 18.40
N ARG A 73 -28.02 10.12 17.94
CA ARG A 73 -27.95 11.38 18.71
C ARG A 73 -29.31 12.04 18.98
N CYS A 74 -30.33 11.74 18.18
CA CYS A 74 -31.66 12.31 18.33
C CYS A 74 -32.60 11.42 19.17
N ARG A 75 -32.06 10.42 19.87
CA ARG A 75 -32.81 9.45 20.68
C ARG A 75 -32.29 9.46 22.11
N ASP A 76 -33.21 9.40 23.07
CA ASP A 76 -32.90 9.55 24.49
C ASP A 76 -33.38 8.35 25.32
N ASP A 77 -33.23 7.15 24.74
CA ASP A 77 -33.52 5.89 25.42
C ASP A 77 -32.23 5.12 25.77
N TRP A 78 -32.28 4.33 26.84
CA TRP A 78 -31.14 3.57 27.35
C TRP A 78 -30.54 2.61 26.29
N GLN A 79 -31.38 2.03 25.45
CA GLN A 79 -30.94 1.11 24.40
C GLN A 79 -30.16 1.85 23.31
N SER A 80 -30.65 3.02 22.87
CA SER A 80 -29.94 3.92 21.96
C SER A 80 -28.62 4.42 22.56
N THR A 81 -28.56 4.69 23.86
CA THR A 81 -27.32 5.09 24.56
C THR A 81 -26.28 3.96 24.55
N ARG A 82 -26.70 2.73 24.86
CA ARG A 82 -25.82 1.55 24.82
C ARG A 82 -25.30 1.30 23.40
N GLU A 83 -26.19 1.36 22.41
CA GLU A 83 -25.83 1.18 21.01
C GLU A 83 -24.85 2.29 20.54
N PHE A 84 -25.08 3.54 20.95
CA PHE A 84 -24.20 4.66 20.63
C PHE A 84 -22.76 4.41 21.07
N LEU A 85 -22.57 3.90 22.29
CA LEU A 85 -21.23 3.57 22.80
C LEU A 85 -20.59 2.43 22.00
N GLN A 86 -21.35 1.41 21.62
CA GLN A 86 -20.85 0.29 20.80
C GLN A 86 -20.43 0.76 19.40
N VAL A 87 -21.29 1.48 18.70
CA VAL A 87 -21.00 2.00 17.35
C VAL A 87 -19.81 2.97 17.39
N ARG A 88 -19.69 3.78 18.45
CA ARG A 88 -18.56 4.68 18.65
C ARG A 88 -17.26 3.91 18.86
N SER A 89 -17.27 2.83 19.64
CA SER A 89 -16.11 1.94 19.82
C SER A 89 -15.69 1.31 18.48
N THR A 90 -16.65 0.79 17.71
CA THR A 90 -16.39 0.25 16.37
C THR A 90 -15.78 1.30 15.43
N LEU A 91 -16.30 2.54 15.45
CA LEU A 91 -15.74 3.62 14.66
C LEU A 91 -14.28 3.92 15.03
N TYR A 92 -13.95 3.99 16.32
CA TYR A 92 -12.57 4.20 16.76
C TYR A 92 -11.64 3.06 16.33
N PHE A 93 -12.08 1.81 16.47
CA PHE A 93 -11.31 0.65 16.01
C PHE A 93 -11.03 0.71 14.49
N LEU A 94 -12.04 1.08 13.68
CA LEU A 94 -11.87 1.21 12.23
C LEU A 94 -10.93 2.36 11.85
N LEU A 95 -11.03 3.49 12.54
CA LEU A 95 -10.13 4.64 12.34
C LEU A 95 -8.68 4.31 12.72
N GLU A 96 -8.47 3.55 13.80
CA GLU A 96 -7.12 3.11 14.19
C GLU A 96 -6.53 2.15 13.15
N LYS A 97 -7.32 1.21 12.63
CA LYS A 97 -6.90 0.35 11.51
C LYS A 97 -6.53 1.15 10.27
N GLU A 98 -7.33 2.15 9.91
CA GLU A 98 -7.04 3.05 8.79
C GLU A 98 -5.76 3.87 9.06
N ASN A 99 -5.58 4.36 10.29
CA ASN A 99 -4.39 5.11 10.69
C ASN A 99 -3.13 4.24 10.58
N LEU A 100 -3.12 3.04 11.16
CA LEU A 100 -2.02 2.08 11.03
C LEU A 100 -1.69 1.77 9.56
N PHE A 101 -2.72 1.59 8.73
CA PHE A 101 -2.56 1.41 7.30
C PHE A 101 -1.84 2.62 6.65
N TRP A 102 -2.26 3.84 6.96
CA TRP A 102 -1.64 5.06 6.43
C TRP A 102 -0.23 5.30 6.97
N LYS A 103 0.05 5.02 8.25
CA LYS A 103 1.39 5.07 8.84
C LYS A 103 2.38 4.14 8.13
N HIS A 104 1.94 2.91 7.85
CA HIS A 104 2.73 1.98 7.05
C HIS A 104 2.99 2.48 5.64
N LYS A 105 1.97 3.09 5.00
CA LYS A 105 2.09 3.68 3.66
C LYS A 105 2.98 4.90 3.60
N ALA A 106 2.91 5.76 4.62
CA ALA A 106 3.71 6.97 4.76
C ALA A 106 5.19 6.65 4.99
N LYS A 107 5.57 5.36 5.06
CA LYS A 107 6.92 4.92 5.38
C LYS A 107 7.38 5.50 6.72
N GLU A 108 6.48 5.72 7.67
CA GLU A 108 6.84 6.18 9.01
C GLU A 108 7.73 5.13 9.73
N PHE A 109 7.66 3.87 9.30
CA PHE A 109 8.59 2.83 9.71
C PHE A 109 10.04 3.08 9.25
N TRP A 110 10.28 3.85 8.17
CA TRP A 110 11.62 4.29 7.79
C TRP A 110 12.18 5.35 8.74
N LEU A 111 11.34 6.04 9.53
CA LEU A 111 11.82 6.90 10.60
C LEU A 111 12.22 6.08 11.84
N LYS A 112 11.52 4.96 12.12
CA LYS A 112 11.78 4.12 13.28
C LYS A 112 12.87 3.05 13.05
N GLU A 113 12.99 2.51 11.84
CA GLU A 113 14.11 1.65 11.42
C GLU A 113 15.20 2.42 10.66
N GLY A 114 15.01 3.72 10.43
CA GLY A 114 16.03 4.60 9.85
C GLY A 114 17.21 4.88 10.78
N ASP A 115 17.11 4.48 12.04
CA ASP A 115 18.26 4.43 12.95
C ASP A 115 19.18 3.23 12.64
N ILE A 116 18.69 2.24 11.87
CA ILE A 116 19.57 1.31 11.18
C ILE A 116 19.98 1.95 9.86
N ASN A 117 20.84 2.96 9.98
CA ASN A 117 21.64 3.51 8.90
C ASN A 117 22.63 2.44 8.42
N SER A 118 22.11 1.34 7.86
CA SER A 118 22.90 0.23 7.37
C SER A 118 23.73 0.75 6.22
N CYS A 119 25.05 0.57 6.29
CA CYS A 119 25.96 0.68 5.16
C CYS A 119 25.38 0.09 3.87
N PHE A 120 24.51 -0.93 3.97
CA PHE A 120 23.75 -1.49 2.87
C PHE A 120 22.93 -0.48 2.05
N SER A 121 22.10 0.36 2.69
CA SER A 121 21.27 1.36 2.00
C SER A 121 22.13 2.44 1.35
N HIS A 122 23.15 2.90 2.07
CA HIS A 122 24.09 3.89 1.57
C HIS A 122 24.93 3.32 0.39
N ASN A 123 25.31 2.04 0.46
CA ASN A 123 25.99 1.31 -0.61
C ASN A 123 25.09 1.03 -1.81
N ALA A 124 23.80 0.74 -1.60
CA ALA A 124 22.84 0.56 -2.68
C ALA A 124 22.60 1.86 -3.45
N VAL A 125 22.47 2.99 -2.75
CA VAL A 125 22.39 4.32 -3.37
C VAL A 125 23.68 4.65 -4.10
N LYS A 126 24.86 4.45 -3.47
CA LYS A 126 26.16 4.66 -4.13
C LYS A 126 26.36 3.76 -5.36
N LYS A 127 25.97 2.49 -5.32
CA LYS A 127 26.05 1.56 -6.46
C LYS A 127 25.15 2.03 -7.61
N ARG A 128 23.94 2.50 -7.30
CA ARG A 128 23.02 3.05 -8.31
C ARG A 128 23.53 4.36 -8.90
N TRP A 129 24.10 5.24 -8.06
CA TRP A 129 24.73 6.47 -8.52
C TRP A 129 25.92 6.17 -9.44
N ARG A 130 26.81 5.24 -9.08
CA ARG A 130 27.93 4.82 -9.96
C ARG A 130 27.45 4.23 -11.29
N LYS A 131 26.40 3.40 -11.28
CA LYS A 131 25.85 2.80 -12.51
C LYS A 131 25.18 3.83 -13.43
N ASN A 132 24.54 4.84 -12.85
CA ASN A 132 23.77 5.84 -13.59
C ASN A 132 24.56 7.13 -13.85
N LYS A 133 25.80 7.23 -13.35
CA LYS A 133 26.69 8.34 -13.67
C LYS A 133 27.09 8.20 -15.13
N LEU A 134 26.53 9.04 -15.99
CA LEU A 134 27.04 9.26 -17.34
C LEU A 134 28.48 9.75 -17.21
N ALA A 135 29.44 8.93 -17.67
CA ALA A 135 30.86 9.25 -17.62
C ALA A 135 31.27 10.33 -18.64
N GLY A 136 30.41 10.58 -19.63
CA GLY A 136 30.60 11.53 -20.72
C GLY A 136 29.70 11.15 -21.89
N LEU A 137 29.54 12.06 -22.85
CA LEU A 137 28.93 11.74 -24.15
C LEU A 137 30.05 11.33 -25.11
N LYS A 138 29.82 10.25 -25.87
CA LYS A 138 30.75 9.76 -26.88
C LYS A 138 30.15 10.03 -28.26
N HIS A 139 30.91 10.65 -29.14
CA HIS A 139 30.52 10.88 -30.52
C HIS A 139 30.50 9.56 -31.32
N ALA A 140 29.81 9.57 -32.46
CA ALA A 140 29.69 8.40 -33.34
C ALA A 140 31.04 7.94 -33.92
N ASP A 141 32.03 8.82 -33.97
CA ASP A 141 33.42 8.55 -34.39
C ASP A 141 34.29 7.94 -33.27
N GLY A 142 33.74 7.78 -32.07
CA GLY A 142 34.43 7.21 -30.93
C GLY A 142 35.24 8.22 -30.09
N SER A 143 35.19 9.52 -30.39
CA SER A 143 35.78 10.58 -29.56
C SER A 143 34.88 10.91 -28.36
N TRP A 144 35.48 11.32 -27.24
CA TRP A 144 34.74 11.79 -26.05
C TRP A 144 34.56 13.30 -26.12
N CYS A 145 33.37 13.80 -25.77
CA CYS A 145 33.18 15.23 -25.53
C CYS A 145 33.94 15.63 -24.26
N SER A 146 35.06 16.32 -24.42
CA SER A 146 35.67 17.15 -23.36
C SER A 146 35.25 18.61 -23.56
N ASP A 147 35.05 19.35 -22.47
CA ASP A 147 34.91 20.81 -22.51
C ASP A 147 36.15 21.49 -23.12
#